data_AF-A0A1G5JYW0-F1
#
_entry.id   AF-A0A1G5JYW0-F1
#
_cell.length_a   1.000
_cell.length_b   1.000
_cell.length_c   1.000
_cell.angle_alpha   90.00
_cell.angle_beta   90.00
_cell.angle_gamma   90.00
#
_symmetry.space_group_name_H-M   'P 1'
#
loop_
_entity.id
_entity.type
_entity.pdbx_description
1 polymer ?
#
loop_
_entity_poly.entity_id
_entity_poly.type
_entity_poly.pdbx_seq_one_letter_code
_entity_poly.pdbx_strand_id
1 'polypeptide(L)'
;MDLNDLQKYFNEAYHFEKLKENSIIFFKEMIDNCQNNYLKEEDDHLPDGLKLKDLIVEYKCIELIINDRNRLYPFFRVCLELLHPKTEIAEYYYDIEYTIEGELSDEYFGNKFPRIAKS
;
A
#
# COMPACT_ATOMS: atom_id res chain seq x y z
N MET A 1 -24.16 -8.25 -17.07
CA MET A 1 -22.89 -7.55 -16.79
C MET A 1 -21.96 -8.59 -16.24
N ASP A 2 -20.89 -8.91 -16.94
CA ASP A 2 -19.87 -9.80 -16.40
C ASP A 2 -18.87 -9.01 -15.57
N LEU A 3 -17.97 -9.73 -14.88
CA LEU A 3 -17.00 -9.11 -13.98
C LEU A 3 -15.96 -8.25 -14.71
N ASN A 4 -15.66 -8.55 -15.97
CA ASN A 4 -14.70 -7.76 -16.75
C ASN A 4 -15.31 -6.42 -17.14
N ASP A 5 -16.58 -6.40 -17.54
CA ASP A 5 -17.31 -5.16 -17.80
C ASP A 5 -17.34 -4.29 -16.53
N LEU A 6 -17.68 -4.88 -15.39
CA LEU A 6 -17.74 -4.16 -14.12
C LEU A 6 -16.38 -3.59 -13.72
N GLN A 7 -15.30 -4.37 -13.84
CA GLN A 7 -13.94 -3.90 -13.60
C GLN A 7 -13.57 -2.74 -14.54
N LYS A 8 -13.88 -2.87 -15.83
CA LYS A 8 -13.58 -1.83 -16.81
C LYS A 8 -14.32 -0.53 -16.48
N TYR A 9 -15.64 -0.60 -16.27
CA TYR A 9 -16.46 0.55 -15.89
C TYR A 9 -15.94 1.21 -14.62
N PHE A 10 -15.59 0.41 -13.62
CA PHE A 10 -15.02 0.89 -12.38
C PHE A 10 -13.68 1.63 -12.63
N ASN A 11 -12.74 1.00 -13.33
CA ASN A 11 -11.43 1.58 -13.59
C ASN A 11 -11.50 2.90 -14.37
N GLU A 12 -12.39 2.98 -15.36
CA GLU A 12 -12.62 4.18 -16.18
C GLU A 12 -13.31 5.30 -15.39
N ALA A 13 -14.38 4.98 -14.65
CA ALA A 13 -15.17 5.97 -13.92
C ALA A 13 -14.39 6.64 -12.78
N TYR A 14 -13.51 5.88 -12.10
CA TYR A 14 -12.76 6.36 -10.95
C TYR A 14 -11.30 6.75 -11.28
N HIS A 15 -10.94 6.82 -12.56
CA HIS A 15 -9.58 7.18 -13.02
C HIS A 15 -8.48 6.39 -12.30
N PHE A 16 -8.69 5.08 -12.21
CA PHE A 16 -7.93 4.21 -11.34
C PHE A 16 -6.42 4.22 -11.57
N GLU A 17 -5.97 4.27 -12.82
CA GLU A 17 -4.53 4.35 -13.11
C GLU A 17 -3.91 5.61 -12.51
N LYS A 18 -4.63 6.74 -12.52
CA LYS A 18 -4.15 7.97 -11.88
C LYS A 18 -4.09 7.82 -10.36
N LEU A 19 -5.08 7.16 -9.75
CA LEU A 19 -5.06 6.88 -8.32
C LEU A 19 -3.85 6.00 -7.95
N LYS A 20 -3.65 4.90 -8.68
CA LYS A 20 -2.49 4.01 -8.52
C LYS A 20 -1.17 4.76 -8.66
N GLU A 21 -0.98 5.55 -9.71
CA GLU A 21 0.24 6.34 -9.92
C GLU A 21 0.48 7.30 -8.75
N ASN A 22 -0.55 8.04 -8.33
CA ASN A 22 -0.46 8.98 -7.22
C ASN A 22 -0.11 8.27 -5.90
N SER A 23 -0.73 7.13 -5.61
CA SER A 23 -0.44 6.33 -4.41
C SER A 23 1.00 5.81 -4.40
N ILE A 24 1.52 5.37 -5.55
CA ILE A 24 2.93 4.95 -5.67
C ILE A 24 3.88 6.13 -5.43
N ILE A 25 3.58 7.30 -6.02
CA ILE A 25 4.40 8.52 -5.85
C ILE A 25 4.40 8.93 -4.38
N PHE A 26 3.22 9.07 -3.78
CA PHE A 26 3.06 9.41 -2.37
C PHE A 26 3.87 8.49 -1.46
N PHE A 27 3.78 7.18 -1.69
CA PHE A 27 4.49 6.23 -0.86
C PHE A 27 6.02 6.28 -1.06
N LYS A 28 6.49 6.49 -2.29
CA LYS A 28 7.92 6.71 -2.56
C LYS A 28 8.44 7.96 -1.86
N GLU A 29 7.69 9.07 -1.89
CA GLU A 29 8.06 10.29 -1.17
C GLU A 29 8.14 10.05 0.35
N MET A 30 7.24 9.23 0.90
CA MET A 30 7.31 8.82 2.30
C MET A 30 8.55 7.99 2.62
N ILE A 31 8.91 7.04 1.77
CA ILE A 31 10.14 6.24 1.94
C ILE A 31 11.37 7.14 1.85
N ASP A 32 11.43 8.05 0.88
CA ASP A 32 12.54 8.99 0.71
C ASP A 32 12.69 9.93 1.92
N ASN A 33 11.57 10.29 2.54
CA ASN A 33 11.53 11.11 3.76
C ASN A 33 11.39 10.28 5.06
N CYS A 34 11.75 8.99 5.03
CA CYS A 34 11.52 8.07 6.16
C CYS A 34 12.09 8.57 7.49
N GLN A 35 13.21 9.29 7.45
CA GLN A 35 13.87 9.82 8.66
C GLN A 35 13.03 10.86 9.43
N ASN A 36 11.98 11.40 8.81
CA ASN A 36 11.09 12.40 9.39
C ASN A 36 9.63 11.93 9.50
N ASN A 37 9.36 10.63 9.35
CA ASN A 37 8.02 10.06 9.54
C ASN A 37 8.08 8.76 10.35
N TYR A 38 6.93 8.11 10.51
CA TYR A 38 6.81 6.89 11.32
C TYR A 38 7.54 5.67 10.73
N LEU A 39 7.87 5.68 9.43
CA LEU A 39 8.64 4.59 8.80
C LEU A 39 10.09 4.53 9.28
N LYS A 40 10.58 5.56 9.97
CA LYS A 40 11.92 5.56 10.56
C LYS A 40 12.15 4.32 11.43
N GLU A 41 11.18 3.98 12.27
CA GLU A 41 11.31 2.82 13.16
C GLU A 41 11.49 1.55 12.33
N GLU A 42 10.69 1.35 11.29
CA GLU A 42 10.80 0.18 10.41
C GLU A 42 12.13 0.16 9.63
N ASP A 43 12.61 1.31 9.15
CA ASP A 43 13.89 1.46 8.44
C ASP A 43 15.12 1.19 9.33
N ASP A 44 15.00 1.46 10.64
CA ASP A 44 16.05 1.22 11.63
C ASP A 44 16.12 -0.26 12.07
N HIS A 45 15.03 -1.03 11.90
CA HIS A 45 14.98 -2.47 12.21
C HIS A 45 15.38 -3.37 11.03
N LEU A 46 15.65 -2.80 9.86
CA LEU A 46 16.12 -3.56 8.70
C LEU A 46 17.52 -4.16 8.93
N PRO A 47 17.85 -5.29 8.27
CA PRO A 47 19.19 -5.85 8.30
C PRO A 47 20.25 -4.83 7.87
N ASP A 48 21.45 -4.92 8.48
CA ASP A 48 22.58 -4.04 8.16
C ASP A 48 22.81 -3.92 6.64
N GLY A 49 22.85 -2.68 6.15
CA GLY A 49 23.10 -2.37 4.74
C GLY A 49 21.87 -2.43 3.83
N LEU A 50 20.68 -2.67 4.37
CA LEU A 50 19.40 -2.54 3.65
C LEU A 50 18.60 -1.36 4.22
N LYS A 51 18.06 -0.52 3.34
CA LYS A 51 17.14 0.57 3.69
C LYS A 51 15.84 0.42 2.93
N LEU A 52 14.74 1.00 3.45
CA LEU A 52 13.43 0.93 2.81
C LEU A 52 13.48 1.50 1.38
N LYS A 53 14.27 2.55 1.16
CA LYS A 53 14.50 3.15 -0.17
C LYS A 53 15.19 2.23 -1.18
N ASP A 54 15.84 1.17 -0.71
CA ASP A 54 16.49 0.19 -1.57
C ASP A 54 15.51 -0.92 -2.00
N LEU A 55 14.31 -0.98 -1.40
CA LEU A 55 13.26 -1.92 -1.75
C LEU A 55 12.49 -1.45 -2.99
N ILE A 56 11.94 -2.41 -3.73
CA ILE A 56 11.15 -2.13 -4.93
C ILE A 56 9.70 -1.93 -4.52
N VAL A 57 9.16 -0.73 -4.72
CA VAL A 57 7.73 -0.45 -4.55
C VAL A 57 6.95 -1.01 -5.74
N GLU A 58 6.04 -1.94 -5.46
CA GLU A 58 5.18 -2.57 -6.46
C GLU A 58 3.69 -2.35 -6.11
N TYR A 59 2.89 -2.14 -7.14
CA TYR A 59 1.44 -2.14 -7.00
C TYR A 59 0.89 -3.56 -7.04
N LYS A 60 0.07 -3.92 -6.05
CA LYS A 60 -0.57 -5.22 -5.98
C LYS A 60 -1.99 -5.20 -6.55
N CYS A 61 -2.87 -4.43 -5.91
CA CYS A 61 -4.28 -4.33 -6.27
C CYS A 61 -4.91 -3.08 -5.65
N ILE A 62 -6.17 -2.84 -6.00
CA ILE A 62 -7.08 -1.99 -5.22
C ILE A 62 -8.26 -2.86 -4.83
N GLU A 63 -8.67 -2.72 -3.58
CA GLU A 63 -9.85 -3.38 -3.02
C GLU A 63 -10.98 -2.36 -2.91
N LEU A 64 -12.18 -2.75 -3.34
CA LEU A 64 -13.41 -2.02 -3.05
C LEU A 64 -14.17 -2.79 -1.96
N ILE A 65 -14.35 -2.15 -0.81
CA ILE A 65 -14.97 -2.76 0.36
C ILE A 65 -16.32 -2.09 0.60
N ILE A 66 -17.44 -2.83 0.43
CA ILE A 66 -18.81 -2.25 0.36
C ILE A 66 -19.66 -2.55 1.60
N ASN A 67 -19.31 -3.58 2.38
CA ASN A 67 -20.09 -4.00 3.56
C ASN A 67 -19.15 -4.44 4.68
N ASP A 68 -18.28 -3.54 5.12
CA ASP A 68 -17.41 -3.82 6.25
C ASP A 68 -18.21 -3.78 7.57
N ARG A 69 -17.92 -4.70 8.48
CA ARG A 69 -18.60 -4.76 9.78
C ARG A 69 -18.27 -3.58 10.70
N ASN A 70 -17.14 -2.92 10.48
CA ASN A 70 -16.63 -1.84 11.32
C ASN A 70 -16.82 -0.46 10.69
N ARG A 71 -17.24 -0.38 9.42
CA ARG A 71 -17.48 0.88 8.71
C ARG A 71 -18.85 0.93 8.07
N LEU A 72 -19.52 2.07 8.22
CA LEU A 72 -20.87 2.30 7.69
C LEU A 72 -20.88 2.51 6.17
N TYR A 73 -19.81 3.13 5.64
CA TYR A 73 -19.73 3.50 4.23
C TYR A 73 -18.67 2.67 3.49
N PRO A 74 -18.86 2.42 2.18
CA PRO A 74 -17.84 1.80 1.36
C PRO A 74 -16.53 2.60 1.36
N PHE A 75 -15.44 1.94 1.05
CA PHE A 75 -14.15 2.61 0.88
C PHE A 75 -13.26 1.83 -0.10
N PHE A 76 -12.26 2.52 -0.63
CA PHE A 76 -11.24 1.94 -1.48
C PHE A 76 -9.95 1.78 -0.70
N ARG A 77 -9.22 0.70 -0.97
CA ARG A 77 -7.87 0.50 -0.44
C ARG A 77 -6.92 0.25 -1.58
N VAL A 78 -5.87 1.05 -1.70
CA VAL A 78 -4.76 0.83 -2.61
C VAL A 78 -3.69 0.03 -1.89
N CYS A 79 -3.41 -1.18 -2.38
CA CYS A 79 -2.47 -2.09 -1.76
C CYS A 79 -1.15 -2.08 -2.55
N LEU A 80 -0.08 -1.68 -1.88
CA LEU A 80 1.28 -1.67 -2.40
C LEU A 80 2.14 -2.68 -1.62
N GLU A 81 3.24 -3.10 -2.22
CA GLU A 81 4.19 -4.04 -1.63
C GLU A 81 5.61 -3.50 -1.78
N LEU A 82 6.49 -3.82 -0.83
CA LEU A 82 7.92 -3.56 -0.94
C LEU A 82 8.64 -4.89 -1.06
N LEU A 83 9.29 -5.07 -2.20
CA LEU A 83 9.98 -6.29 -2.57
C LEU A 83 11.47 -6.14 -2.31
N HIS A 84 12.08 -7.21 -1.80
CA HIS A 84 13.51 -7.26 -1.60
C HIS A 84 14.24 -7.20 -2.96
N PRO A 85 15.24 -6.31 -3.15
CA PRO A 85 15.78 -5.99 -4.48
C PRO A 85 16.49 -7.14 -5.19
N LYS A 86 16.89 -8.19 -4.46
CA LYS A 86 17.56 -9.37 -5.05
C LYS A 86 16.64 -10.57 -5.27
N THR A 87 15.63 -10.71 -4.44
CA THR A 87 14.77 -11.92 -4.43
C THR A 87 13.40 -11.64 -5.02
N GLU A 88 13.01 -10.37 -5.13
CA GLU A 88 11.69 -9.91 -5.57
C GLU A 88 10.55 -10.50 -4.71
N ILE A 89 10.88 -10.99 -3.51
CA ILE A 89 9.91 -11.45 -2.54
C ILE A 89 9.40 -10.22 -1.79
N ALA A 90 8.08 -10.07 -1.74
CA ALA A 90 7.42 -9.02 -0.96
C ALA A 90 7.65 -9.24 0.53
N GLU A 91 8.38 -8.33 1.18
CA GLU A 91 8.69 -8.39 2.60
C GLU A 91 7.73 -7.50 3.42
N TYR A 92 7.27 -6.41 2.82
CA TYR A 92 6.39 -5.43 3.45
C TYR A 92 5.19 -5.12 2.58
N TYR A 93 4.14 -4.61 3.21
CA TYR A 93 2.96 -4.06 2.53
C TYR A 93 2.73 -2.62 2.97
N TYR A 94 2.10 -1.85 2.08
CA TYR A 94 1.63 -0.52 2.34
C TYR A 94 0.23 -0.33 1.76
N ASP A 95 -0.74 -0.16 2.63
CA ASP A 95 -2.14 -0.03 2.27
C ASP A 95 -2.62 1.39 2.55
N ILE A 96 -3.23 2.05 1.56
CA ILE A 96 -3.80 3.40 1.68
C ILE A 96 -5.30 3.32 1.49
N GLU A 97 -6.07 3.79 2.46
CA GLU A 97 -7.52 3.82 2.40
C GLU A 97 -8.06 5.19 2.02
N TYR A 98 -9.06 5.20 1.14
CA TYR A 98 -9.75 6.39 0.67
C TYR A 98 -11.26 6.27 0.91
N THR A 99 -11.89 7.35 1.35
CA THR A 99 -13.35 7.44 1.52
C THR A 99 -14.08 7.38 0.16
N ILE A 100 -15.41 7.35 0.17
CA ILE A 100 -16.23 7.41 -1.06
C ILE A 100 -16.05 8.73 -1.82
N GLU A 101 -15.64 9.80 -1.14
CA GLU A 101 -15.29 11.10 -1.71
C GLU A 101 -13.87 11.15 -2.29
N GLY A 102 -13.08 10.09 -2.09
CA GLY A 102 -11.68 10.01 -2.53
C GLY A 102 -10.69 10.70 -1.58
N GLU A 103 -11.11 11.02 -0.36
CA GLU A 103 -10.24 11.61 0.67
C GLU A 103 -9.42 10.50 1.36
N LEU A 104 -8.14 10.76 1.65
CA LEU A 104 -7.32 9.81 2.42
C LEU A 104 -7.93 9.64 3.81
N SER A 105 -8.28 8.40 4.14
CA SER A 105 -8.92 8.03 5.40
C SER A 105 -7.92 7.44 6.39
N ASP A 106 -7.03 6.55 5.94
CA ASP A 106 -6.07 5.85 6.79
C ASP A 106 -4.93 5.26 5.95
N GLU A 107 -3.84 4.88 6.60
CA GLU A 107 -2.71 4.21 5.98
C GLU A 107 -2.03 3.20 6.92
N TYR A 108 -1.57 2.09 6.35
CA TYR A 108 -1.00 0.98 7.10
C TYR A 108 0.28 0.49 6.45
N PHE A 109 1.37 0.49 7.20
CA PHE A 109 2.62 -0.17 6.84
C PHE A 109 2.81 -1.41 7.72
N GLY A 110 3.27 -2.52 7.14
CA GLY A 110 3.55 -3.71 7.94
C GLY A 110 4.45 -4.72 7.27
N ASN A 111 5.03 -5.60 8.09
CA ASN A 111 5.85 -6.72 7.65
C ASN A 111 4.96 -7.94 7.36
N LYS A 112 5.12 -8.55 6.17
CA LYS A 112 4.36 -9.75 5.77
C LYS A 112 4.78 -11.01 6.52
N PHE A 113 6.02 -11.04 6.98
CA PHE A 113 6.62 -12.15 7.74
C PHE A 113 7.12 -11.61 9.06
N PRO A 114 6.23 -11.29 10.03
CA PRO A 114 6.65 -10.83 11.34
C PRO A 114 7.62 -11.85 11.91
N ARG A 115 8.87 -11.44 12.11
CA ARG A 115 9.88 -12.30 12.74
C ARG A 115 9.32 -12.69 14.10
N ILE A 116 9.12 -13.99 14.33
CA ILE A 116 8.76 -14.50 15.65
C ILE A 116 9.85 -13.99 16.59
N ALA A 117 9.52 -13.05 17.47
CA ALA A 117 10.44 -12.55 18.47
C ALA A 117 10.95 -13.77 19.24
N LYS A 118 12.25 -14.05 19.13
CA LYS A 118 12.87 -15.06 20.01
C LYS A 118 12.78 -14.50 21.42
N SER A 119 11.86 -15.07 22.20
CA SER A 119 11.79 -14.93 23.66
C SER A 119 13.09 -15.36 24.31
#